data_AF-Z9JKD0-F1
#
_entry.id   AF-Z9JKD0-F1
#
_cell.length_a   1.000
_cell.length_b   1.000
_cell.length_c   1.000
_cell.angle_alpha   90.00
_cell.angle_beta   90.00
_cell.angle_gamma   90.00
#
_symmetry.space_group_name_H-M   'P 1'
#
loop_
_entity.id
_entity.type
_entity.pdbx_description
1 polymer ?
#
loop_
_entity_poly.entity_id
_entity_poly.type
_entity_poly.pdbx_seq_one_letter_code
_entity_poly.pdbx_strand_id
1 'polypeptide(L)'
;MIDLNHLDTIASHLTDLVPPALYQSRLELQAVFKDVLQAWLAKLDLVTREEFDIQRAILLNTREKLETLQQTLVLLEERMTNQTTN
;
A
#
# COMPACT_ATOMS: atom_id res chain seq x y z
N MET A 1 3.62 -3.01 1.27
CA MET A 1 3.82 -4.23 2.09
C MET A 1 4.15 -3.72 3.48
N ILE A 2 3.47 -4.16 4.54
CA ILE A 2 3.73 -3.60 5.88
C ILE A 2 5.12 -4.07 6.33
N ASP A 3 6.06 -3.15 6.54
CA ASP A 3 7.43 -3.48 6.98
C ASP A 3 7.46 -3.92 8.45
N LEU A 4 8.15 -5.03 8.75
CA LEU A 4 8.29 -5.60 10.09
C LEU A 4 8.93 -4.63 11.10
N ASN A 5 9.78 -3.70 10.64
CA ASN A 5 10.41 -2.68 11.48
C ASN A 5 9.38 -1.72 12.13
N HIS A 6 8.19 -1.59 11.55
CA HIS A 6 7.13 -0.80 12.16
C HIS A 6 6.53 -1.49 13.39
N LEU A 7 6.48 -2.82 13.43
CA LEU A 7 5.94 -3.57 14.58
C LEU A 7 6.81 -3.40 15.83
N ASP A 8 8.14 -3.42 15.68
CA ASP A 8 9.06 -3.23 16.81
C ASP A 8 9.03 -1.79 17.34
N THR A 9 8.89 -0.81 16.45
CA THR A 9 8.74 0.60 16.83
C THR A 9 7.44 0.82 17.62
N ILE A 10 6.34 0.13 17.24
CA ILE A 10 5.08 0.15 17.98
C ILE A 10 5.25 -0.48 19.36
N ALA A 11 5.89 -1.65 19.43
CA ALA A 11 6.10 -2.36 20.69
C ALA A 11 6.90 -1.51 21.68
N SER A 12 7.92 -0.80 21.20
CA SER A 12 8.72 0.12 22.02
C SER A 12 7.90 1.32 22.50
N HIS A 13 7.27 2.08 21.59
CA HIS A 13 6.51 3.28 21.97
C HIS A 13 5.33 2.97 22.91
N LEU A 14 4.71 1.82 22.71
CA LEU A 14 3.61 1.38 23.54
C LEU A 14 4.10 0.99 24.95
N THR A 15 5.29 0.41 25.06
CA THR A 15 5.92 0.14 26.36
C THR A 15 6.32 1.44 27.06
N ASP A 16 6.77 2.45 26.31
CA ASP A 16 7.15 3.77 26.85
C ASP A 16 5.96 4.59 27.36
N LEU A 17 4.78 4.41 26.75
CA LEU A 17 3.53 5.10 27.09
C LEU A 17 2.72 4.40 28.18
N VAL A 18 3.18 3.26 28.70
CA VAL A 18 2.51 2.52 29.79
C VAL A 18 3.12 2.93 31.15
N PRO A 19 2.43 3.78 31.94
CA PRO A 19 2.89 4.11 33.28
C PRO A 19 2.96 2.88 34.18
N PRO A 20 3.99 2.78 35.04
CA PRO A 20 4.15 1.63 35.94
C PRO A 20 3.02 1.46 36.96
N ALA A 21 2.20 2.49 37.17
CA ALA A 21 1.00 2.43 38.00
C ALA A 21 -0.14 1.60 37.37
N LEU A 22 -0.17 1.47 36.04
CA LEU A 22 -1.25 0.79 35.31
C LEU A 22 -1.08 -0.74 35.23
N TYR A 23 0.08 -1.29 35.64
CA TYR A 23 0.30 -2.74 35.69
C TYR A 23 -0.70 -3.47 36.62
N GLN A 24 -1.34 -2.75 37.55
CA GLN A 24 -2.33 -3.31 38.48
C GLN A 24 -3.76 -3.28 37.92
N SER A 25 -4.07 -2.42 36.96
CA SER A 25 -5.40 -2.22 36.36
C SER A 25 -5.44 -2.69 34.90
N ARG A 26 -5.62 -4.01 34.71
CA ARG A 26 -5.66 -4.66 33.38
C ARG A 26 -6.68 -4.04 32.42
N LEU A 27 -7.81 -3.52 32.92
CA LEU A 27 -8.85 -2.87 32.13
C LEU A 27 -8.42 -1.51 31.58
N GLU A 28 -7.69 -0.73 32.38
CA GLU A 28 -7.19 0.59 31.98
C GLU A 28 -6.04 0.46 30.97
N LEU A 29 -5.17 -0.53 31.16
CA LEU A 29 -4.17 -0.90 30.14
C LEU A 29 -4.80 -1.27 28.82
N GLN A 30 -5.89 -2.05 28.83
CA GLN A 30 -6.57 -2.46 27.61
C GLN A 30 -7.19 -1.27 26.86
N ALA A 31 -7.74 -0.29 27.59
CA ALA A 31 -8.29 0.93 27.02
C ALA A 31 -7.19 1.80 26.38
N VAL A 32 -6.11 2.07 27.12
CA VAL A 32 -4.97 2.85 26.61
C VAL A 32 -4.32 2.16 25.39
N PHE A 33 -4.16 0.84 25.44
CA PHE A 33 -3.64 0.05 24.32
C PHE A 33 -4.50 0.19 23.06
N LYS A 34 -5.83 0.11 23.22
CA LYS A 34 -6.78 0.23 22.12
C LYS A 34 -6.73 1.63 21.50
N ASP A 35 -6.68 2.68 22.33
CA ASP A 35 -6.67 4.07 21.84
C ASP A 35 -5.36 4.39 21.11
N VAL A 36 -4.22 3.92 21.61
CA VAL A 36 -2.91 4.06 20.95
C VAL A 36 -2.90 3.32 19.61
N LEU A 37 -3.41 2.08 19.57
CA LEU A 37 -3.50 1.33 18.32
C LEU A 37 -4.43 1.99 17.31
N GLN A 38 -5.58 2.53 17.75
CA GLN A 38 -6.50 3.24 16.86
C GLN A 38 -5.89 4.52 16.30
N ALA A 39 -5.24 5.33 17.14
CA ALA A 39 -4.55 6.54 16.71
C ALA A 39 -3.38 6.26 15.77
N TRP A 40 -2.68 5.13 15.96
CA TRP A 40 -1.60 4.70 15.09
C TRP A 40 -2.10 4.11 13.76
N LEU A 41 -3.16 3.30 13.79
CA LEU A 41 -3.82 2.78 12.60
C LEU A 41 -4.36 3.94 11.74
N ALA A 42 -4.88 4.99 12.35
CA ALA A 42 -5.27 6.21 11.64
C ALA A 42 -4.10 7.03 11.06
N LYS A 43 -2.87 6.85 11.57
CA LYS A 43 -1.65 7.49 11.07
C LYS A 43 -0.94 6.69 9.97
N LEU A 44 -1.20 5.39 9.88
CA LEU A 44 -0.82 4.64 8.70
C LEU A 44 -1.66 5.17 7.54
N ASP A 45 -1.02 5.43 6.41
CA ASP A 45 -1.67 5.79 5.15
C ASP A 45 -2.37 4.54 4.60
N LEU A 46 -3.40 4.10 5.33
CA LEU A 46 -4.14 2.89 5.07
C LEU A 46 -4.97 3.12 3.84
N VAL A 47 -4.39 2.72 2.70
CA VAL A 47 -5.15 2.52 1.48
C VAL A 47 -6.22 1.49 1.82
N THR A 48 -7.48 1.92 1.79
CA THR A 48 -8.60 1.02 2.03
C THR A 48 -8.52 -0.12 1.02
N ARG A 49 -9.08 -1.28 1.36
CA ARG A 49 -9.08 -2.43 0.45
C ARG A 49 -9.69 -2.07 -0.91
N GLU A 50 -10.68 -1.19 -0.89
CA GLU A 50 -11.34 -0.65 -2.07
C GLU A 50 -10.39 0.21 -2.94
N GLU A 51 -9.64 1.13 -2.34
CA GLU A 51 -8.65 1.95 -3.07
C GLU A 51 -7.50 1.09 -3.63
N PHE A 52 -7.07 0.05 -2.92
CA PHE A 52 -6.07 -0.90 -3.41
C PHE A 52 -6.59 -1.66 -4.65
N ASP A 53 -7.83 -2.13 -4.59
CA ASP A 53 -8.47 -2.84 -5.71
C ASP A 53 -8.67 -1.91 -6.93
N ILE A 54 -8.99 -0.64 -6.70
CA ILE A 54 -9.07 0.39 -7.76
C ILE A 54 -7.71 0.62 -8.40
N GLN A 55 -6.65 0.82 -7.62
CA GLN A 55 -5.30 1.01 -8.17
C GLN A 55 -4.83 -0.22 -8.97
N ARG A 56 -5.15 -1.42 -8.49
CA ARG A 56 -4.88 -2.67 -9.22
C ARG A 56 -5.64 -2.74 -10.55
N ALA A 57 -6.90 -2.33 -10.58
CA ALA A 57 -7.70 -2.28 -11.80
C ALA A 57 -7.15 -1.26 -12.80
N ILE A 58 -6.71 -0.08 -12.33
CA ILE A 58 -6.05 0.93 -13.16
C ILE A 58 -4.76 0.36 -13.76
N LEU A 59 -3.93 -0.31 -12.96
CA LEU A 59 -2.70 -0.93 -13.44
C LEU A 59 -2.96 -1.97 -14.53
N LEU A 60 -3.97 -2.83 -14.36
CA LEU A 60 -4.36 -3.79 -15.39
C LEU A 60 -4.77 -3.09 -16.69
N ASN A 61 -5.60 -2.04 -16.61
CA ASN A 61 -6.02 -1.27 -17.78
C ASN A 61 -4.84 -0.57 -18.48
N THR A 62 -3.88 -0.04 -17.71
CA THR A 62 -2.67 0.58 -18.29
C THR A 62 -1.81 -0.46 -19.02
N ARG A 63 -1.75 -1.69 -18.52
CA ARG A 63 -1.01 -2.77 -19.17
C ARG A 63 -1.63 -3.15 -20.52
N GLU A 64 -2.96 -3.30 -20.56
CA GLU A 64 -3.70 -3.58 -21.80
C GLU A 64 -3.51 -2.48 -22.86
N LYS A 65 -3.58 -1.22 -22.42
CA LYS A 65 -3.32 -0.06 -23.30
C LYS A 65 -1.89 -0.03 -23.82
N LEU A 66 -0.92 -0.38 -22.98
CA LEU A 66 0.49 -0.44 -23.35
C LEU A 66 0.73 -1.53 -24.39
N GLU A 67 0.16 -2.72 -24.20
CA GLU A 67 0.23 -3.82 -25.18
C GLU A 67 -0.41 -3.43 -26.53
N THR A 68 -1.56 -2.75 -26.51
CA THR A 68 -2.21 -2.26 -27.73
C THR A 68 -1.34 -1.24 -28.48
N LEU A 69 -0.72 -0.30 -27.75
CA LEU A 69 0.18 0.69 -28.34
C LEU A 69 1.44 0.04 -28.90
N GLN A 70 2.01 -0.96 -28.22
CA GLN A 70 3.14 -1.74 -28.74
C GLN A 70 2.78 -2.46 -30.04
N GLN A 71 1.61 -3.11 -30.12
CA GLN A 71 1.14 -3.74 -31.35
C GLN A 71 0.95 -2.72 -32.48
N THR A 72 0.40 -1.55 -32.16
CA THR A 72 0.19 -0.48 -33.14
C THR A 72 1.52 0.05 -33.68
N LEU A 73 2.54 0.18 -32.82
CA LEU A 73 3.89 0.57 -33.21
C LEU A 73 4.53 -0.46 -34.13
N VAL A 74 4.47 -1.75 -33.78
CA VAL A 74 5.00 -2.84 -34.61
C VAL A 74 4.36 -2.83 -36.00
N LEU A 75 3.04 -2.73 -36.08
CA LEU A 75 2.33 -2.65 -37.37
C LEU A 75 2.72 -1.41 -38.18
N LEU A 76 3.00 -0.29 -37.52
CA LEU A 76 3.43 0.94 -38.20
C LEU A 76 4.87 0.84 -38.70
N GLU A 77 5.77 0.27 -37.90
CA GLU A 77 7.17 -0.02 -38.27
C GLU A 77 7.25 -0.99 -39.46
N GLU A 78 6.44 -2.05 -39.46
CA GLU A 78 6.33 -2.99 -40.58
C GLU A 78 5.85 -2.30 -41.86
N ARG A 79 4.85 -1.41 -41.76
CA ARG A 79 4.36 -0.64 -42.91
C ARG A 79 5.41 0.31 -43.47
N MET A 80 6.19 0.98 -42.61
CA MET A 80 7.24 1.91 -43.07
C MET A 80 8.43 1.17 -43.69
N THR A 81 8.78 0.00 -43.17
CA THR A 81 9.86 -0.84 -43.74
C THR A 81 9.46 -1.39 -45.12
N ASN A 82 8.21 -1.82 -45.28
CA ASN A 82 7.68 -2.28 -46.57
C ASN A 82 7.56 -1.16 -47.62
N GLN A 83 7.35 0.10 -47.22
CA GLN A 83 7.32 1.25 -48.12
C GLN A 83 8.71 1.70 -48.59
N THR A 84 9.77 1.39 -47.83
CA THR A 84 11.15 1.78 -48.20
C THR A 84 11.81 0.75 -49.14
N THR A 85 11.22 -0.44 -49.31
CA THR A 85 11.78 -1.55 -50.08
C THR A 85 11.12 -1.73 -51.46
N ASN A 86 10.29 -0.78 -51.91
CA ASN A 86 9.62 -0.76 -53.23
C ASN A 86 9.99 0.54 -53.96
#